data_AF-A0A8B8N9Z5-F1
#
_entry.id   AF-A0A8B8N9Z5-F1
#
_cell.length_a   1.000
_cell.length_b   1.000
_cell.length_c   1.000
_cell.angle_alpha   90.00
_cell.angle_beta   90.00
_cell.angle_gamma   90.00
#
_symmetry.space_group_name_H-M   'P 1'
#
loop_
_entity.id
_entity.type
_entity.pdbx_description
1 polymer ?
#
loop_
_entity_poly.entity_id
_entity_poly.type
_entity_poly.pdbx_seq_one_letter_code
_entity_poly.pdbx_strand_id
1 'polypeptide(L)'
;MNFDYCVKALGSDPRSQTADVRGLGLIAFNLLESSVMSTGSYVQQLLKQKWEPYVQKCLSDCTDLYSDAFSATTVSTDADKCEGQFKEKQGATLPLTKRNGDVTQLSYIELATLAIVKGLG
;
A
#
# COMPACT_ATOMS: atom_id res chain seq x y z
N MET A 1 8.43 -4.51 -8.66
CA MET A 1 8.47 -5.38 -7.48
C MET A 1 9.92 -5.55 -7.02
N ASN A 2 10.20 -5.33 -5.74
CA ASN A 2 11.49 -5.62 -5.10
C ASN A 2 11.47 -7.04 -4.53
N PHE A 3 12.39 -7.90 -4.96
CA PHE A 3 12.40 -9.31 -4.57
C PHE A 3 12.71 -9.52 -3.08
N ASP A 4 13.70 -8.81 -2.52
CA ASP A 4 14.05 -8.92 -1.11
C ASP A 4 12.90 -8.47 -0.20
N TYR A 5 12.18 -7.41 -0.59
CA TYR A 5 10.96 -6.98 0.09
C TYR A 5 9.90 -8.07 0.02
N CYS A 6 9.68 -8.68 -1.15
CA CYS A 6 8.71 -9.77 -1.33
C CYS A 6 8.98 -10.95 -0.39
N VAL A 7 10.22 -11.45 -0.39
CA VAL A 7 10.62 -12.56 0.49
C VAL A 7 10.42 -12.20 1.96
N LYS A 8 10.81 -10.99 2.37
CA LYS A 8 10.63 -10.52 3.76
C LYS A 8 9.16 -10.35 4.14
N ALA A 9 8.34 -9.79 3.25
CA ALA A 9 6.93 -9.53 3.49
C ALA A 9 6.16 -10.84 3.65
N LEU A 10 6.28 -11.76 2.67
CA LEU A 10 5.64 -13.07 2.75
C LEU A 10 6.16 -13.88 3.95
N GLY A 11 7.48 -13.86 4.18
CA GLY A 11 8.14 -14.55 5.29
C GLY A 11 7.77 -14.03 6.68
N SER A 12 7.12 -12.86 6.79
CA SER A 12 6.60 -12.35 8.05
C SER A 12 5.40 -13.15 8.57
N ASP A 13 4.72 -13.89 7.69
CA ASP A 13 3.68 -14.84 8.06
C ASP A 13 4.29 -16.25 8.13
N PRO A 14 4.30 -16.91 9.30
CA PRO A 14 4.86 -18.25 9.45
C PRO A 14 4.24 -19.30 8.51
N ARG A 15 2.98 -19.09 8.08
CA ARG A 15 2.27 -20.00 7.17
C ARG A 15 2.88 -20.02 5.77
N SER A 16 3.66 -19.00 5.40
CA SER A 16 4.32 -18.91 4.09
C SER A 16 5.30 -20.06 3.83
N GLN A 17 5.85 -20.67 4.89
CA GLN A 17 6.87 -21.73 4.77
C GLN A 17 6.33 -23.01 4.11
N THR A 18 5.03 -23.27 4.23
CA THR A 18 4.38 -24.48 3.71
C THR A 18 3.24 -24.17 2.75
N ALA A 19 3.04 -22.90 2.40
CA ALA A 19 1.95 -22.48 1.52
C ALA A 19 2.26 -22.83 0.06
N ASP A 20 1.24 -23.26 -0.69
CA ASP A 20 1.28 -23.25 -2.14
C ASP A 20 1.08 -21.81 -2.68
N VAL A 21 1.10 -21.63 -4.00
CA VAL A 21 0.95 -20.30 -4.61
C VAL A 21 -0.37 -19.64 -4.23
N ARG A 22 -1.45 -20.41 -4.06
CA ARG A 22 -2.76 -19.89 -3.64
C ARG A 22 -2.71 -19.41 -2.20
N GLY A 23 -2.08 -20.17 -1.31
CA GLY A 23 -1.84 -19.78 0.07
C GLY A 23 -0.95 -18.54 0.18
N LEU A 24 0.09 -18.43 -0.65
CA LEU A 24 0.94 -17.23 -0.72
C LEU A 24 0.15 -16.01 -1.25
N GLY A 25 -0.77 -16.21 -2.20
CA GLY A 25 -1.70 -15.17 -2.63
C GLY A 25 -2.59 -14.68 -1.48
N LEU A 26 -3.20 -15.59 -0.72
CA LEU A 26 -4.00 -15.19 0.44
C LEU A 26 -3.17 -14.46 1.52
N ILE A 27 -1.91 -14.85 1.73
CA ILE A 27 -1.00 -14.15 2.65
C ILE A 27 -0.70 -12.74 2.13
N ALA A 28 -0.35 -12.59 0.85
CA ALA A 28 -0.10 -11.30 0.22
C ALA A 28 -1.32 -10.37 0.30
N PHE A 29 -2.51 -10.88 0.00
CA PHE A 29 -3.77 -10.16 0.15
C PHE A 29 -3.98 -9.63 1.58
N ASN A 30 -3.84 -10.49 2.59
CA ASN A 30 -4.02 -10.09 3.99
C ASN A 30 -3.01 -9.02 4.43
N LEU A 31 -1.75 -9.15 3.98
CA LEU A 31 -0.72 -8.14 4.25
C LEU A 31 -1.05 -6.80 3.59
N LEU A 32 -1.52 -6.84 2.33
CA LEU A 32 -1.95 -5.65 1.60
C LEU A 32 -3.13 -4.97 2.30
N GLU A 33 -4.18 -5.73 2.65
CA GLU A 33 -5.36 -5.24 3.36
C GLU A 33 -4.97 -4.58 4.69
N SER A 34 -4.14 -5.26 5.50
CA SER A 34 -3.64 -4.73 6.75
C SER A 34 -2.84 -3.43 6.57
N SER A 35 -1.98 -3.38 5.55
CA SER A 35 -1.17 -2.20 5.23
C SER A 35 -2.03 -1.01 4.80
N VAL A 36 -3.06 -1.24 3.97
CA VAL A 36 -4.02 -0.21 3.56
C VAL A 36 -4.80 0.32 4.77
N MET A 37 -5.37 -0.55 5.60
CA MET A 37 -6.12 -0.15 6.79
C MET A 37 -5.25 0.62 7.80
N SER A 38 -4.02 0.16 8.01
CA SER A 38 -3.04 0.82 8.88
C SER A 38 -2.67 2.20 8.35
N THR A 39 -2.50 2.32 7.02
CA THR A 39 -2.16 3.59 6.37
C THR A 39 -3.33 4.57 6.45
N GLY A 40 -4.55 4.15 6.13
CA GLY A 40 -5.76 4.98 6.31
C GLY A 40 -5.92 5.47 7.76
N SER A 41 -5.74 4.59 8.74
CA SER A 41 -5.77 4.96 10.17
C SER A 41 -4.67 5.97 10.52
N TYR A 42 -3.47 5.82 9.95
CA TYR A 42 -2.38 6.76 10.17
C TYR A 42 -2.66 8.13 9.54
N VAL A 43 -3.22 8.17 8.33
CA VAL A 43 -3.68 9.43 7.70
C VAL A 43 -4.70 10.15 8.60
N GLN A 44 -5.67 9.41 9.15
CA GLN A 44 -6.64 9.96 10.10
C GLN A 44 -6.00 10.51 11.38
N GLN A 45 -4.90 9.91 11.85
CA GLN A 45 -4.14 10.44 12.98
C GLN A 45 -3.36 11.70 12.59
N LEU A 46 -2.77 11.75 11.40
CA LEU A 46 -2.07 12.94 10.91
C LEU A 46 -3.03 14.12 10.77
N LEU A 47 -4.26 13.91 10.28
CA LEU A 47 -5.27 14.97 10.15
C LEU A 47 -5.66 15.65 11.47
N LYS A 48 -5.37 15.04 12.62
CA LYS A 48 -5.59 15.65 13.95
C LYS A 48 -4.48 16.63 14.35
N GLN A 49 -3.37 16.64 13.63
CA GLN A 49 -2.23 17.51 13.90
C GLN A 49 -2.34 18.82 13.09
N LYS A 50 -1.54 19.82 13.47
CA LYS A 50 -1.47 21.09 12.75
C LYS A 50 -0.53 20.96 11.55
N TRP A 51 -1.09 21.08 10.35
CA TRP A 51 -0.34 21.10 9.10
C TRP A 51 -0.51 22.44 8.39
N GLU A 52 0.35 22.71 7.44
CA GLU A 52 0.08 23.76 6.45
C GLU A 52 -1.13 23.38 5.59
N PRO A 53 -1.91 24.36 5.07
CA PRO A 53 -3.15 24.09 4.35
C PRO A 53 -3.00 23.11 3.17
N TYR A 54 -1.87 23.17 2.47
CA TYR A 54 -1.58 22.28 1.35
C TYR A 54 -1.44 20.82 1.79
N VAL A 55 -0.58 20.54 2.78
CA VAL A 55 -0.39 19.19 3.31
C VAL A 55 -1.67 18.65 3.93
N GLN A 56 -2.45 19.50 4.60
CA GLN A 56 -3.76 19.10 5.16
C GLN A 56 -4.74 18.68 4.04
N LYS A 57 -4.75 19.39 2.92
CA LYS A 57 -5.55 19.02 1.75
C LYS A 57 -5.10 17.69 1.16
N CYS A 58 -3.80 17.50 0.93
CA CYS A 58 -3.26 16.22 0.45
C CYS A 58 -3.60 15.04 1.39
N LEU A 59 -3.53 15.23 2.71
CA LEU A 59 -3.93 14.21 3.68
C LEU A 59 -5.43 13.87 3.60
N SER A 60 -6.28 14.87 3.38
CA SER A 60 -7.71 14.65 3.16
C SER A 60 -7.94 13.84 1.89
N ASP A 61 -7.30 14.22 0.78
CA ASP A 61 -7.45 13.55 -0.51
C ASP A 61 -6.93 12.09 -0.44
N CYS A 62 -5.85 11.84 0.31
CA CYS A 62 -5.37 10.49 0.58
C CYS A 62 -6.36 9.64 1.38
N THR A 63 -7.22 10.24 2.21
CA THR A 63 -8.25 9.47 2.93
C THR A 63 -9.26 8.86 1.96
N ASP A 64 -9.74 9.67 1.02
CA ASP A 64 -10.73 9.24 0.03
C ASP A 64 -10.14 8.16 -0.89
N LEU A 65 -8.87 8.34 -1.30
CA LEU A 65 -8.13 7.35 -2.11
C LEU A 65 -7.99 5.99 -1.39
N TYR A 66 -7.77 5.98 -0.08
CA TYR A 66 -7.63 4.71 0.66
C TYR A 66 -8.97 4.09 1.09
N SER A 67 -10.08 4.83 1.10
CA SER A 67 -11.42 4.28 1.39
C SER A 67 -12.07 3.60 0.19
N ASP A 68 -11.75 4.05 -1.03
CA ASP A 68 -12.40 3.59 -2.27
C ASP A 68 -11.69 2.40 -2.93
N ALA A 69 -10.57 1.95 -2.34
CA ALA A 69 -9.70 0.97 -2.95
C ALA A 69 -10.21 -0.48 -2.80
N PHE A 70 -10.64 -1.09 -3.91
CA PHE A 70 -11.20 -2.46 -3.93
C PHE A 70 -10.27 -3.53 -4.52
N SER A 71 -9.26 -3.14 -5.32
CA SER A 71 -8.35 -4.09 -6.00
C SER A 71 -6.89 -3.68 -5.82
N ALA A 72 -5.96 -4.66 -5.89
CA ALA A 72 -4.53 -4.39 -5.75
C ALA A 72 -4.01 -3.34 -6.77
N THR A 73 -4.57 -3.32 -7.99
CA THR A 73 -4.25 -2.30 -9.02
C THR A 73 -4.72 -0.91 -8.60
N THR A 74 -5.96 -0.80 -8.12
CA THR A 74 -6.52 0.46 -7.62
C THR A 74 -5.70 0.97 -6.43
N VAL A 75 -5.46 0.10 -5.45
CA VAL A 75 -4.63 0.39 -4.26
C VAL A 75 -3.24 0.92 -4.65
N SER A 76 -2.56 0.30 -5.61
CA SER A 76 -1.24 0.76 -6.07
C SER A 76 -1.33 2.15 -6.70
N THR A 77 -2.33 2.36 -7.56
CA THR A 77 -2.54 3.64 -8.24
C THR A 77 -2.86 4.76 -7.25
N ASP A 78 -3.65 4.45 -6.23
CA ASP A 78 -4.10 5.39 -5.22
C ASP A 78 -2.97 5.74 -4.24
N ALA A 79 -2.11 4.77 -3.88
CA ALA A 79 -0.88 5.03 -3.15
C ALA A 79 0.07 5.97 -3.92
N ASP A 80 0.25 5.73 -5.23
CA ASP A 80 1.10 6.57 -6.09
C ASP A 80 0.52 7.98 -6.25
N LYS A 81 -0.79 8.13 -6.41
CA LYS A 81 -1.48 9.44 -6.44
C LYS A 81 -1.38 10.17 -5.11
N CYS A 82 -1.61 9.47 -4.00
CA CYS A 82 -1.49 10.04 -2.66
C CYS A 82 -0.07 10.59 -2.46
N GLU A 83 0.96 9.82 -2.81
CA GLU A 83 2.36 10.27 -2.75
C GLU A 83 2.67 11.42 -3.71
N GLY A 84 2.15 11.35 -4.94
CA GLY A 84 2.42 12.32 -5.99
C GLY A 84 2.00 13.73 -5.62
N GLN A 85 0.82 13.88 -5.00
CA GLN A 85 0.29 15.18 -4.60
C GLN A 85 1.24 15.92 -3.65
N PHE A 86 1.80 15.25 -2.62
CA PHE A 86 2.74 15.93 -1.73
C PHE A 86 3.99 16.45 -2.45
N LYS A 87 4.39 15.84 -3.57
CA LYS A 87 5.60 16.21 -4.33
C LYS A 87 5.39 17.40 -5.26
N GLU A 88 4.15 17.78 -5.57
CA GLU A 88 3.87 18.92 -6.45
C GLU A 88 4.28 20.25 -5.81
N LYS A 89 4.21 20.35 -4.47
CA LYS A 89 4.71 21.51 -3.73
C LYS A 89 6.14 21.29 -3.27
N GLN A 90 7.06 22.13 -3.76
CA GLN A 90 8.44 22.14 -3.31
C GLN A 90 8.54 22.40 -1.80
N GLY A 91 9.33 21.58 -1.10
CA GLY A 91 9.55 21.71 0.34
C GLY A 91 8.40 21.20 1.21
N ALA A 92 7.35 20.61 0.62
CA ALA A 92 6.30 19.97 1.39
C ALA A 92 6.84 18.77 2.19
N THR A 93 6.26 18.57 3.37
CA THR A 93 6.51 17.35 4.15
C THR A 93 5.89 16.16 3.42
N LEU A 94 6.61 15.02 3.39
CA LEU A 94 6.14 13.77 2.80
C LEU A 94 5.85 12.73 3.90
N PRO A 95 4.73 12.85 4.63
CA PRO A 95 4.49 12.04 5.84
C PRO A 95 4.18 10.57 5.54
N LEU A 96 3.93 10.21 4.28
CA LEU A 96 3.43 8.89 3.88
C LEU A 96 4.38 8.09 2.97
N THR A 97 5.53 8.62 2.55
CA THR A 97 6.42 7.98 1.56
C THR A 97 6.71 6.51 1.85
N LYS A 98 7.04 6.18 3.10
CA LYS A 98 7.30 4.79 3.49
C LYS A 98 6.05 3.91 3.35
N ARG A 99 4.91 4.38 3.87
CA ARG A 99 3.65 3.60 3.87
C ARG A 99 3.09 3.42 2.47
N ASN A 100 3.10 4.47 1.66
CA ASN A 100 2.71 4.41 0.25
C ASN A 100 3.62 3.43 -0.51
N GLY A 101 4.93 3.47 -0.26
CA GLY A 101 5.88 2.51 -0.84
C GLY A 101 5.62 1.06 -0.43
N ASP A 102 5.37 0.82 0.86
CA ASP A 102 5.05 -0.52 1.39
C ASP A 102 3.75 -1.07 0.77
N VAL A 103 2.71 -0.24 0.65
CA VAL A 103 1.45 -0.56 -0.04
C VAL A 103 1.68 -0.90 -1.51
N THR A 104 2.41 -0.06 -2.25
CA THR A 104 2.71 -0.30 -3.67
C THR A 104 3.47 -1.61 -3.88
N GLN A 105 4.45 -1.94 -3.02
CA GLN A 105 5.15 -3.22 -3.11
C GLN A 105 4.22 -4.42 -2.82
N LEU A 106 3.37 -4.33 -1.80
CA LEU A 106 2.40 -5.38 -1.48
C LEU A 106 1.38 -5.59 -2.60
N SER A 107 0.91 -4.52 -3.25
CA SER A 107 0.07 -4.60 -4.44
C SER A 107 0.74 -5.36 -5.57
N TYR A 108 2.04 -5.14 -5.82
CA TYR A 108 2.75 -5.90 -6.86
C TYR A 108 2.91 -7.38 -6.52
N ILE A 109 3.12 -7.72 -5.25
CA ILE A 109 3.20 -9.13 -4.82
C ILE A 109 1.85 -9.80 -5.08
N GLU A 110 0.75 -9.16 -4.68
CA GLU A 110 -0.60 -9.68 -4.88
C GLU A 110 -0.98 -9.82 -6.36
N LEU A 111 -0.56 -8.87 -7.22
CA LEU A 111 -0.78 -8.98 -8.65
C LEU A 111 0.05 -10.11 -9.28
N ALA A 112 1.28 -10.32 -8.81
CA ALA A 112 2.14 -11.40 -9.30
C ALA A 112 1.59 -12.78 -8.91
N THR A 113 1.17 -12.97 -7.65
CA THR A 113 0.54 -14.23 -7.21
C THR A 113 -0.75 -14.50 -7.99
N LEU A 114 -1.58 -13.48 -8.21
CA LEU A 114 -2.81 -13.59 -9.00
C LEU A 114 -2.53 -14.00 -10.45
N ALA A 115 -1.49 -13.44 -11.09
CA ALA A 115 -1.09 -13.79 -12.45
C ALA A 115 -0.67 -15.26 -12.55
N ILE A 116 0.13 -15.76 -11.58
CA ILE A 116 0.57 -17.16 -11.55
C ILE A 116 -0.64 -18.09 -11.34
N VAL A 117 -1.55 -17.76 -10.43
CA VAL A 117 -2.77 -18.58 -10.18
C VAL A 117 -3.65 -18.65 -11.42
N LYS A 118 -3.71 -17.58 -12.23
CA LYS A 118 -4.46 -17.55 -13.49
C LYS A 118 -3.73 -18.24 -14.66
N GLY A 119 -2.49 -18.69 -14.47
CA GLY A 119 -1.69 -19.28 -15.54
C GLY A 119 -1.25 -18.26 -16.60
N LEU A 120 -1.10 -16.98 -16.22
CA LEU A 120 -0.67 -15.88 -17.10
C LEU A 120 0.86 -15.65 -17.02
N GLY A 121 1.61 -16.60 -16.45
CA GLY A 121 3.06 -16.54 -16.26
C GLY A 121 3.84 -17.26 -17.34
#